data_AF-A0A3D5R8G3-F1
#
_entry.id   AF-A0A3D5R8G3-F1
#
_cell.length_a   1.000
_cell.length_b   1.000
_cell.length_c   1.000
_cell.angle_alpha   90.00
_cell.angle_beta   90.00
_cell.angle_gamma   90.00
#
_symmetry.space_group_name_H-M   'P 1'
#
loop_
_entity.id
_entity.type
_entity.pdbx_description
1 polymer ?
#
loop_
_entity_poly.entity_id
_entity_poly.type
_entity_poly.pdbx_seq_one_letter_code
_entity_poly.pdbx_strand_id
1 'polypeptide(L)' 'MKEKQLSLFKLLKFNKNPDKEIPENIHLEKNQLWCPYCSNIVVFVRDKRLGVKKCPICSITINDYWVKKVNHLV' A
#
# COMPACT_ATOMS: atom_id res chain seq x y z
N MET A 1 -2.42 40.19 8.14
CA MET A 1 -2.57 38.72 8.14
C MET A 1 -1.18 38.10 8.20
N LYS A 2 -0.89 37.21 9.16
CA LYS A 2 0.39 36.49 9.19
C LYS A 2 0.27 35.25 8.32
N GLU A 3 0.98 35.22 7.20
CA GLU A 3 1.07 34.02 6.37
C GLU A 3 1.84 32.95 7.13
N LYS A 4 1.19 31.81 7.35
CA LYS A 4 1.72 30.70 8.13
C LYS A 4 2.50 29.79 7.17
N GLN A 5 3.81 29.95 7.10
CA GLN A 5 4.66 29.08 6.29
C GLN A 5 4.59 27.65 6.85
N LEU A 6 3.98 26.74 6.07
CA LEU A 6 3.90 25.33 6.39
C LEU A 6 5.08 24.60 5.75
N SER A 7 5.79 23.79 6.53
CA SER A 7 6.88 22.97 5.99
C SER A 7 6.32 21.77 5.23
N LEU A 8 6.99 21.37 4.15
CA LEU A 8 6.63 20.21 3.34
C LEU A 8 6.58 18.92 4.19
N PHE A 9 7.48 18.78 5.16
CA PHE A 9 7.49 17.65 6.09
C PHE A 9 6.21 17.53 6.92
N LYS A 10 5.53 18.64 7.20
CA LYS A 10 4.26 18.64 7.95
C LYS A 10 3.08 18.19 7.09
N LEU A 11 3.21 18.26 5.76
CA LEU A 11 2.21 17.79 4.80
C LEU A 11 2.39 16.30 4.45
N LEU A 12 3.61 15.79 4.58
CA LEU A 12 3.93 14.39 4.31
C LEU A 12 3.58 13.50 5.52
N LYS A 13 2.53 12.68 5.40
CA LYS A 13 2.15 11.68 6.41
C LYS A 13 3.05 10.44 6.29
N PHE A 14 4.22 10.49 6.91
CA PHE A 14 5.19 9.38 6.88
C PHE A 14 4.71 8.11 7.60
N ASN A 15 3.83 8.24 8.61
CA ASN A 15 3.28 7.11 9.37
C ASN A 15 1.80 6.87 9.01
N LYS A 16 1.53 6.59 7.74
CA LYS A 16 0.19 6.20 7.31
C LYS A 16 -0.13 4.81 7.86
N ASN A 17 -1.26 4.70 8.58
CA ASN A 17 -1.81 3.41 8.96
C ASN A 17 -2.27 2.64 7.71
N PRO A 18 -2.07 1.32 7.65
CA PRO A 18 -2.54 0.53 6.53
C PRO A 18 -4.07 0.60 6.44
N ASP A 19 -4.58 0.59 5.21
CA ASP A 19 -6.00 0.41 4.96
C ASP A 19 -6.47 -0.92 5.53
N LYS A 20 -7.64 -0.92 6.17
CA LYS A 20 -8.23 -2.13 6.77
C LYS A 20 -9.13 -2.90 5.81
N GLU A 21 -9.49 -2.28 4.70
CA GLU A 21 -10.43 -2.74 3.70
C GLU A 21 -10.17 -2.03 2.37
N ILE A 22 -10.62 -2.63 1.27
CA ILE A 22 -10.52 -2.05 -0.07
C ILE A 22 -11.65 -1.00 -0.20
N PRO A 23 -11.37 0.24 -0.64
CA PRO A 23 -12.40 1.24 -0.87
C PRO A 23 -13.48 0.76 -1.85
N GLU A 24 -14.75 1.11 -1.60
CA GLU A 24 -15.92 0.60 -2.34
C GLU A 24 -15.85 0.83 -3.86
N ASN A 25 -15.19 1.91 -4.29
CA ASN A 25 -15.07 2.28 -5.71
C ASN A 25 -13.86 1.65 -6.42
N ILE A 26 -13.20 0.67 -5.79
CA ILE A 26 -12.02 0.01 -6.34
C ILE A 26 -12.37 -1.40 -6.80
N HIS A 27 -12.19 -1.64 -8.08
CA HIS A 27 -12.30 -2.95 -8.69
C HIS A 27 -10.90 -3.49 -8.99
N LEU A 28 -10.60 -4.69 -8.48
CA LEU A 28 -9.32 -5.36 -8.75
C LEU A 28 -9.49 -6.28 -9.97
N GLU A 29 -8.62 -6.14 -10.96
CA GLU A 29 -8.55 -7.09 -12.07
C GLU A 29 -7.80 -8.38 -11.67
N LYS A 30 -7.83 -9.37 -12.56
CA LYS A 30 -7.14 -10.65 -12.37
C LYS A 30 -5.65 -10.42 -12.12
N ASN A 31 -5.13 -10.98 -11.03
CA ASN A 31 -3.74 -10.84 -10.53
C ASN A 31 -3.35 -9.47 -9.94
N GLN A 32 -4.27 -8.52 -9.86
CA GLN A 32 -4.06 -7.28 -9.12
C GLN A 32 -4.43 -7.47 -7.65
N LEU A 33 -3.75 -6.75 -6.79
CA LEU A 33 -3.98 -6.74 -5.35
C LEU A 33 -3.96 -5.30 -4.85
N TRP A 34 -4.72 -5.04 -3.80
CA TRP A 34 -4.65 -3.80 -3.06
C TRP A 34 -3.44 -3.80 -2.13
N CYS A 35 -2.57 -2.79 -2.25
CA CYS A 35 -1.53 -2.54 -1.26
C CYS A 35 -2.08 -1.58 -0.18
N PRO A 36 -2.35 -2.04 1.05
CA PRO A 36 -2.98 -1.20 2.08
C PRO A 36 -2.06 -0.09 2.60
N TYR A 37 -0.75 -0.19 2.37
CA TYR A 37 0.23 0.82 2.78
C TYR A 37 0.34 1.96 1.76
N CYS A 38 0.24 1.63 0.48
CA CYS A 38 0.27 2.62 -0.61
C CYS A 38 -1.10 3.18 -0.93
N SER A 39 -2.17 2.51 -0.50
CA SER A 39 -3.54 2.69 -1.01
C SER A 39 -3.58 2.73 -2.53
N ASN A 40 -2.99 1.72 -3.15
CA ASN A 40 -2.92 1.62 -4.59
C ASN A 40 -3.12 0.17 -5.04
N ILE A 41 -3.70 0.03 -6.22
CA ILE A 41 -3.81 -1.23 -6.95
C ILE A 41 -2.42 -1.55 -7.51
N VAL A 42 -1.89 -2.73 -7.20
CA VAL A 42 -0.56 -3.14 -7.65
C VAL A 42 -0.54 -4.61 -8.05
N VAL A 43 0.42 -4.96 -8.90
CA VAL A 43 0.80 -6.35 -9.14
C VAL A 43 2.06 -6.62 -8.33
N PHE A 44 1.99 -7.56 -7.39
CA PHE A 44 3.15 -7.92 -6.56
C PHE A 44 4.18 -8.69 -7.40
N VAL A 45 5.40 -8.16 -7.49
CA VAL A 45 6.48 -8.71 -8.32
C VAL A 45 7.42 -9.57 -7.49
N ARG A 46 7.87 -10.70 -8.03
CA ARG A 46 8.81 -11.60 -7.35
C ARG A 46 10.19 -10.95 -7.21
N ASP A 47 10.64 -10.80 -5.98
CA ASP A 47 12.02 -10.46 -5.63
C ASP A 47 12.90 -11.70 -5.86
N LYS A 48 13.85 -11.61 -6.79
CA LYS A 48 14.74 -12.73 -7.15
C LYS A 48 15.70 -13.11 -6.03
N ARG A 49 16.05 -12.17 -5.14
CA ARG A 49 17.01 -12.40 -4.05
C ARG A 49 16.37 -13.10 -2.87
N LEU A 50 15.14 -12.71 -2.53
CA LEU A 50 14.43 -13.21 -1.35
C LEU A 50 13.35 -14.24 -1.67
N GLY A 51 13.01 -14.44 -2.95
CA GLY A 51 12.01 -15.42 -3.39
C GLY A 51 10.55 -15.03 -3.09
N VAL A 52 10.31 -13.86 -2.50
CA VAL A 52 8.97 -13.38 -2.11
C VAL A 52 8.41 -12.38 -3.13
N LYS A 53 7.08 -12.31 -3.26
CA LYS A 53 6.46 -11.24 -4.05
C LYS A 53 6.32 -9.96 -3.21
N LYS A 54 6.65 -8.81 -3.79
CA LYS A 54 6.64 -7.49 -3.14
C LYS A 54 5.88 -6.45 -3.95
N CYS A 55 5.33 -5.46 -3.25
CA CYS A 55 4.79 -4.26 -3.85
C CYS A 55 5.94 -3.47 -4.51
N PRO A 56 5.79 -3.03 -5.77
CA PRO A 56 6.83 -2.25 -6.47
C PRO A 56 7.03 -0.84 -5.89
N ILE A 57 6.09 -0.33 -5.07
CA ILE A 57 6.12 1.03 -4.54
C ILE A 57 6.77 1.06 -3.15
N CYS A 58 6.25 0.29 -2.19
CA CYS A 58 6.71 0.32 -0.78
C CYS A 58 7.51 -0.92 -0.37
N SER A 59 7.75 -1.87 -1.29
CA SER A 59 8.46 -3.13 -1.02
C SER A 59 7.83 -4.06 0.02
N ILE A 60 6.62 -3.78 0.51
CA ILE A 60 5.90 -4.70 1.40
C ILE A 60 5.66 -6.03 0.70
N THR A 61 5.73 -7.13 1.43
CA THR A 61 5.54 -8.46 0.87
C THR A 61 4.06 -8.84 0.79
N ILE A 62 3.71 -9.68 -0.19
CA ILE A 62 2.39 -10.33 -0.25
C ILE A 62 2.09 -11.16 1.00
N ASN A 63 3.13 -11.55 1.75
CA ASN A 63 2.99 -12.34 2.98
C ASN A 63 2.56 -11.54 4.20
N ASP A 64 2.54 -10.21 4.10
CA ASP A 64 2.19 -9.30 5.18
C ASP A 64 0.72 -9.50 5.62
N TYR A 65 0.47 -9.34 6.93
CA TYR A 65 -0.83 -9.59 7.53
C TYR A 65 -1.93 -8.72 6.90
N TRP A 66 -1.70 -7.41 6.76
CA TRP A 66 -2.72 -6.50 6.24
C TRP A 66 -2.94 -6.72 4.76
N VAL A 67 -1.88 -6.99 3.99
CA VAL A 67 -2.01 -7.35 2.56
C VAL A 67 -2.90 -8.57 2.39
N LYS A 68 -2.65 -9.64 3.17
CA LYS A 68 -3.46 -10.86 3.10
C LYS A 68 -4.90 -10.62 3.51
N LYS A 69 -5.10 -9.88 4.60
CA LYS A 69 -6.42 -9.60 5.17
C LYS A 69 -7.30 -8.81 4.21
N VAL A 70 -6.81 -7.70 3.65
CA VAL A 70 -7.62 -6.84 2.77
C VAL A 70 -7.90 -7.48 1.40
N ASN A 71 -7.03 -8.39 0.95
CA ASN A 71 -7.20 -9.09 -0.33
C ASN A 71 -7.82 -10.49 -0.18
N HIS A 72 -8.29 -10.87 1.02
CA HIS A 72 -8.91 -12.17 1.29
C HIS A 72 -8.04 -13.37 0.86
N LEU A 73 -6.73 -13.30 1.12
CA LEU A 73 -5.76 -14.36 0.80
C LEU A 73 -5.53 -15.36 1.96
N VAL A 74 -6.43 -15.36 2.96
CA VAL A 74 -6.36 -16.19 4.17
C VAL A 74 -7.54 -17.14 4.20
#